data_AF-A0A1Z4GG72-F1
#
_entry.id   AF-A0A1Z4GG72-F1
#
_cell.length_a   1.000
_cell.length_b   1.000
_cell.length_c   1.000
_cell.angle_alpha   90.00
_cell.angle_beta   90.00
_cell.angle_gamma   90.00
#
_symmetry.space_group_name_H-M   'P 1'
#
loop_
_entity.id
_entity.type
_entity.pdbx_description
1 polymer ?
#
loop_
_entity_poly.entity_id
_entity_poly.type
_entity_poly.pdbx_seq_one_letter_code
_entity_poly.pdbx_strand_id
1 'polypeptide(L)'
;MSYQYPQFFFLKCCLYTLFRHYVAAGDSFATFTPNRTNVQFMQVLNRNTIKIEIWERGAGYTLASGSSSSAAAAVAHKLGLCDSTITVQMPGGEILIQINDDFNISMTGSVTKVAQGELSAEIMS
;
A
#
# COMPACT_ATOMS: atom_id res chain seq x y z
N MET A 1 8.28 2.11 29.25
CA MET A 1 8.91 1.79 27.96
C MET A 1 8.11 2.53 26.88
N SER A 2 8.50 3.77 26.60
CA SER A 2 7.77 4.68 25.70
C SER A 2 8.10 4.33 24.26
N TYR A 3 7.19 3.63 23.57
CA TYR A 3 7.26 3.44 22.13
C TYR A 3 6.90 4.77 21.45
N GLN A 4 7.91 5.50 21.00
CA GLN A 4 7.70 6.57 20.02
C GLN A 4 7.36 5.91 18.68
N TYR A 5 6.08 5.92 18.31
CA TYR A 5 5.68 5.55 16.96
C TYR A 5 6.21 6.62 16.00
N PRO A 6 7.03 6.29 14.97
CA PRO A 6 7.28 7.22 13.88
C PRO A 6 5.94 7.61 13.25
N GLN A 7 5.84 8.80 12.66
CA GLN A 7 4.60 9.31 12.05
C GLN A 7 4.09 8.33 10.96
N PHE A 8 3.14 7.47 11.33
CA PHE A 8 2.44 6.60 10.39
C PHE A 8 1.21 7.33 9.86
N PHE A 9 1.13 7.46 8.53
CA PHE A 9 -0.07 7.94 7.86
C PHE A 9 -0.99 6.76 7.56
N PHE A 10 -2.26 6.86 7.95
CA PHE A 10 -3.29 5.89 7.58
C PHE A 10 -3.68 6.10 6.11
N LEU A 11 -3.43 5.10 5.29
CA LEU A 11 -3.81 5.11 3.89
C LEU A 11 -4.92 4.11 3.63
N LYS A 12 -6.11 4.61 3.32
CA LYS A 12 -7.32 3.80 3.19
C LYS A 12 -7.61 3.43 1.71
N CYS A 13 -6.58 3.28 0.88
CA CYS A 13 -6.60 3.53 -0.58
C CYS A 13 -6.86 5.02 -0.92
N CYS A 14 -5.81 5.75 -1.30
CA CYS A 14 -5.81 6.96 -2.12
C CYS A 14 -6.70 8.20 -1.84
N LEU A 15 -7.35 8.39 -0.69
CA LEU A 15 -7.94 9.70 -0.35
C LEU A 15 -7.61 10.18 1.07
N TYR A 16 -6.44 10.79 1.22
CA TYR A 16 -6.12 11.67 2.35
C TYR A 16 -7.19 12.78 2.54
N THR A 17 -7.87 13.18 1.46
CA THR A 17 -8.88 14.24 1.46
C THR A 17 -10.17 13.88 2.21
N LEU A 18 -10.55 12.60 2.25
CA LEU A 18 -11.76 12.18 2.99
C LEU A 18 -11.50 12.05 4.50
N PHE A 19 -10.29 11.71 4.93
CA PHE A 19 -10.03 11.50 6.36
C PHE A 19 -10.06 12.82 7.16
N ARG A 20 -9.52 13.92 6.61
CA ARG A 20 -9.56 15.24 7.26
C ARG A 20 -10.95 15.86 7.32
N HIS A 21 -11.84 15.58 6.37
CA HIS A 21 -13.20 16.10 6.40
C HIS A 21 -14.14 15.31 7.35
N TYR A 22 -13.89 14.01 7.59
CA TYR A 22 -14.90 13.15 8.20
C TYR A 22 -14.60 12.66 9.62
N VAL A 23 -13.34 12.62 10.08
CA VAL A 23 -13.06 12.38 11.52
C VAL A 23 -13.60 13.53 12.39
N ALA A 24 -13.87 14.70 11.80
CA ALA A 24 -14.58 15.79 12.45
C ALA A 24 -16.06 15.47 12.78
N ALA A 25 -16.66 14.42 12.19
CA ALA A 25 -18.08 14.10 12.33
C ALA A 25 -18.41 13.00 13.37
N GLY A 26 -17.41 12.36 13.98
CA GLY A 26 -17.62 11.33 15.01
C GLY A 26 -18.06 9.95 14.52
N ASP A 27 -18.10 9.72 13.20
CA ASP A 27 -18.51 8.45 12.60
C ASP A 27 -17.42 7.36 12.68
N SER A 28 -17.84 6.10 12.89
CA SER A 28 -16.94 4.96 12.98
C SER A 28 -16.30 4.59 11.63
N PHE A 29 -15.10 4.01 11.64
CA PHE A 29 -14.40 3.55 10.43
C PHE A 29 -15.24 2.57 9.59
N ALA A 30 -16.08 1.75 10.24
CA ALA A 30 -16.93 0.77 9.58
C ALA A 30 -17.97 1.43 8.67
N THR A 31 -18.50 2.59 9.06
CA THR A 31 -19.49 3.35 8.30
C THR A 31 -18.99 3.74 6.90
N PHE A 32 -17.71 4.07 6.76
CA PHE A 32 -17.10 4.49 5.49
C PHE A 32 -16.55 3.34 4.64
N THR A 33 -16.52 2.12 5.18
CA THR A 33 -16.07 0.94 4.44
C THR A 33 -17.07 -0.20 4.59
N PRO A 34 -18.29 -0.02 4.05
CA PRO A 34 -19.32 -1.05 4.11
C PRO A 34 -18.83 -2.36 3.48
N ASN A 35 -17.99 -2.27 2.44
CA ASN A 35 -17.41 -3.43 1.74
C ASN A 35 -16.01 -3.81 2.23
N ARG A 36 -15.58 -3.29 3.39
CA ARG A 36 -14.19 -3.33 3.91
C ARG A 36 -13.20 -2.72 2.91
N THR A 37 -11.94 -2.53 3.29
CA THR A 37 -10.90 -1.98 2.41
C THR A 37 -9.53 -2.50 2.79
N ASN A 38 -8.58 -2.27 1.89
CA ASN A 38 -7.17 -2.42 2.17
C ASN A 38 -6.68 -1.19 2.94
N VAL A 39 -5.84 -1.42 3.94
CA VAL A 39 -5.27 -0.37 4.78
C VAL A 39 -3.75 -0.50 4.73
N GLN A 40 -3.08 0.61 4.44
CA GLN A 40 -1.62 0.69 4.52
C GLN A 40 -1.22 1.69 5.60
N PHE A 41 -0.26 1.31 6.43
CA PHE A 41 0.41 2.21 7.34
C PHE A 41 1.71 2.66 6.69
N MET A 42 1.84 3.95 6.40
CA MET A 42 2.98 4.47 5.65
C MET A 42 3.86 5.36 6.52
N GLN A 43 5.17 5.11 6.49
CA GLN A 43 6.21 5.99 6.99
C GLN A 43 7.00 6.56 5.81
N VAL A 44 7.08 7.89 5.70
CA VAL A 44 7.96 8.54 4.72
C VAL A 44 9.37 8.58 5.30
N LEU A 45 10.33 7.98 4.60
CA LEU A 45 11.74 7.95 5.04
C LEU A 45 12.52 9.10 4.41
N ASN A 46 12.31 9.36 3.12
CA ASN A 46 12.89 10.48 2.38
C ASN A 46 12.06 10.76 1.10
N ARG A 47 12.55 11.67 0.23
CA ARG A 47 11.87 12.07 -1.02
C ARG A 47 11.62 10.94 -2.02
N ASN A 48 12.39 9.86 -1.95
CA ASN A 48 12.33 8.75 -2.90
C ASN A 48 12.13 7.40 -2.21
N THR A 49 11.78 7.38 -0.91
CA THR A 49 11.61 6.13 -0.17
C THR A 49 10.52 6.25 0.88
N ILE A 50 9.58 5.30 0.84
CA ILE A 50 8.58 5.08 1.86
C ILE A 50 8.65 3.64 2.36
N LYS A 51 8.25 3.41 3.62
CA LYS A 51 8.05 2.09 4.19
C LYS A 51 6.57 1.89 4.52
N ILE A 52 6.03 0.73 4.18
CA ILE A 52 4.62 0.40 4.42
C ILE A 52 4.42 -0.92 5.14
N GLU A 53 3.35 -0.98 5.94
CA GLU A 53 2.74 -2.21 6.45
C GLU A 53 1.36 -2.37 5.82
N ILE A 54 0.97 -3.59 5.45
CA ILE A 54 -0.20 -3.84 4.61
C ILE A 54 -1.21 -4.73 5.33
N TRP A 55 -2.46 -4.27 5.38
CA TRP A 55 -3.61 -5.07 5.76
C TRP A 55 -4.59 -5.16 4.58
N GLU A 56 -4.67 -6.33 3.96
CA GLU A 56 -5.53 -6.62 2.82
C GLU A 56 -6.90 -7.11 3.29
N ARG A 57 -7.96 -6.64 2.62
CA ARG A 57 -9.32 -7.12 2.87
C ARG A 57 -9.40 -8.62 2.58
N GLY A 58 -9.76 -9.40 3.60
CA GLY A 58 -10.00 -10.84 3.47
C GLY A 58 -8.74 -11.70 3.54
N ALA A 59 -7.55 -11.13 3.37
CA ALA A 59 -6.26 -11.81 3.56
C ALA A 59 -5.55 -11.44 4.88
N GLY A 60 -5.92 -10.31 5.50
CA GLY A 60 -5.28 -9.83 6.72
C GLY A 60 -3.92 -9.20 6.43
N TYR A 61 -2.97 -9.36 7.36
CA TYR A 61 -1.62 -8.83 7.20
C TYR A 61 -0.86 -9.58 6.09
N THR A 62 -0.34 -8.84 5.10
CA THR A 62 0.41 -9.39 3.97
C THR A 62 1.81 -8.81 3.89
N LEU A 63 2.77 -9.62 3.44
CA LEU A 63 4.18 -9.20 3.35
C LEU A 63 4.43 -8.30 2.15
N ALA A 64 3.67 -8.47 1.07
CA ALA A 64 3.81 -7.67 -0.14
C ALA A 64 2.49 -7.53 -0.91
N SER A 65 2.29 -6.38 -1.54
CA SER A 65 1.17 -6.14 -2.46
C SER A 65 1.50 -4.97 -3.40
N GLY A 66 1.53 -5.25 -4.70
CA GLY A 66 1.87 -4.25 -5.71
C GLY A 66 0.86 -3.10 -5.79
N SER A 67 -0.43 -3.40 -5.70
CA SER A 67 -1.49 -2.39 -5.70
C SER A 67 -1.44 -1.49 -4.45
N SER A 68 -1.21 -2.08 -3.27
CA SER A 68 -1.03 -1.33 -2.02
C SER A 68 0.17 -0.39 -2.08
N SER A 69 1.29 -0.85 -2.64
CA SER A 69 2.49 -0.03 -2.82
C SER A 69 2.29 1.12 -3.82
N SER A 70 1.64 0.85 -4.96
CA SER A 70 1.27 1.90 -5.94
C SER A 70 0.37 2.97 -5.30
N ALA A 71 -0.61 2.57 -4.51
CA ALA A 71 -1.49 3.51 -3.80
C ALA A 71 -0.72 4.38 -2.78
N ALA A 72 0.22 3.77 -2.04
CA ALA A 72 1.05 4.49 -1.08
C ALA A 72 1.97 5.52 -1.73
N ALA A 73 2.68 5.11 -2.80
CA ALA A 73 3.51 6.01 -3.58
C ALA A 73 2.70 7.16 -4.19
N ALA A 74 1.52 6.87 -4.75
CA ALA A 74 0.64 7.88 -5.34
C ALA A 74 0.21 8.95 -4.32
N VAL A 75 -0.14 8.55 -3.10
CA VAL A 75 -0.52 9.51 -2.05
C VAL A 75 0.70 10.30 -1.56
N ALA A 76 1.83 9.64 -1.31
CA ALA A 76 3.05 10.34 -0.90
C ALA A 76 3.46 11.41 -1.92
N HIS A 77 3.37 11.09 -3.21
CA HIS A 77 3.61 12.03 -4.29
C HIS A 77 2.56 13.15 -4.35
N LYS A 78 1.27 12.80 -4.29
CA LYS A 78 0.17 13.77 -4.35
C LYS A 78 0.19 14.78 -3.19
N LEU A 79 0.65 14.35 -2.01
CA LEU A 79 0.81 15.21 -0.83
C LEU A 79 2.11 16.03 -0.85
N GLY A 80 2.94 15.89 -1.89
CA GLY A 80 4.21 16.58 -2.01
C GLY A 80 5.25 16.09 -1.00
N LEU A 81 5.10 14.88 -0.45
CA LEU A 81 6.04 14.28 0.51
C LEU A 81 7.19 13.56 -0.21
N CYS A 82 6.92 13.00 -1.39
CA CYS A 82 7.88 12.31 -2.23
C CYS A 82 7.85 12.83 -3.68
N ASP A 83 8.93 12.58 -4.43
CA ASP A 83 9.01 12.87 -5.87
C ASP A 83 8.28 11.79 -6.69
N SER A 84 8.42 11.82 -8.02
CA SER A 84 7.71 10.89 -8.92
C SER A 84 8.29 9.47 -8.97
N THR A 85 9.54 9.28 -8.53
CA THR A 85 10.21 7.98 -8.44
C THR A 85 10.42 7.61 -6.98
N ILE A 86 9.75 6.56 -6.53
CA ILE A 86 9.62 6.17 -5.12
C ILE A 86 9.90 4.69 -4.97
N THR A 87 10.88 4.33 -4.14
CA THR A 87 11.05 2.97 -3.64
C THR A 87 10.09 2.74 -2.47
N VAL A 88 9.24 1.72 -2.58
CA VAL A 88 8.31 1.30 -1.54
C VAL A 88 8.85 0.05 -0.86
N GLN A 89 9.24 0.19 0.41
CA GLN A 89 9.72 -0.90 1.25
C GLN A 89 8.55 -1.55 2.00
N MET A 90 8.50 -2.87 1.98
CA MET A 90 7.51 -3.69 2.68
C MET A 90 8.21 -4.92 3.28
N PRO A 91 7.59 -5.64 4.24
CA PRO A 91 8.23 -6.81 4.86
C PRO A 91 8.70 -7.87 3.86
N GLY A 92 7.99 -8.04 2.73
CA GLY A 92 8.30 -9.00 1.68
C GLY A 92 9.29 -8.53 0.63
N GLY A 93 9.85 -7.31 0.75
CA GLY A 93 10.84 -6.77 -0.17
C GLY A 93 10.57 -5.31 -0.53
N GLU A 94 11.11 -4.87 -1.66
CA GLU A 94 10.90 -3.52 -2.17
C GLU A 94 10.46 -3.53 -3.61
N ILE A 95 9.71 -2.50 -3.98
CA ILE A 95 9.35 -2.24 -5.38
C ILE A 95 9.60 -0.78 -5.72
N LEU A 96 10.02 -0.56 -6.95
CA LEU A 96 10.18 0.77 -7.53
C LEU A 96 8.85 1.19 -8.16
N ILE A 97 8.34 2.34 -7.74
CA ILE A 97 7.18 2.99 -8.33
C ILE A 97 7.62 4.26 -9.05
N GLN A 98 7.13 4.41 -10.29
CA GLN A 98 7.31 5.63 -11.08
C GLN A 98 5.94 6.17 -11.48
N ILE A 99 5.72 7.45 -11.21
CA ILE A 99 4.47 8.17 -11.49
C ILE A 99 4.77 9.20 -12.57
N ASN A 100 4.05 9.14 -13.68
CA ASN A 100 4.20 10.15 -14.75
C ASN A 100 3.28 11.36 -14.52
N ASP A 101 3.39 12.36 -15.39
CA ASP A 101 2.60 13.60 -15.28
C ASP A 101 1.08 13.36 -15.42
N ASP A 102 0.67 12.29 -16.12
CA ASP A 102 -0.73 11.86 -16.24
C ASP A 102 -1.22 11.02 -15.03
N PHE A 103 -0.40 10.88 -13.98
CA PHE A 103 -0.64 10.02 -12.82
C PHE A 103 -0.75 8.51 -13.15
N ASN A 104 -0.22 8.07 -14.30
CA ASN A 104 -0.04 6.65 -14.57
C ASN A 104 1.13 6.10 -13.75
N ILE A 105 0.97 4.87 -13.27
CA ILE A 105 1.92 4.21 -12.38
C ILE A 105 2.58 3.04 -13.09
N SER A 106 3.90 3.06 -13.14
CA SER A 106 4.75 1.92 -13.50
C SER A 106 5.35 1.31 -12.24
N MET A 107 5.36 -0.01 -12.18
CA MET A 107 5.85 -0.78 -11.03
C MET A 107 6.89 -1.79 -11.48
N THR A 108 8.06 -1.76 -10.83
CA THR A 108 9.16 -2.71 -11.06
C THR A 108 9.52 -3.39 -9.76
N GLY A 109 9.51 -4.72 -9.75
CA GLY A 109 9.84 -5.54 -8.59
C GLY A 109 10.50 -6.86 -9.00
N SER A 110 11.16 -7.51 -8.05
CA SER A 110 11.76 -8.82 -8.27
C SER A 110 10.69 -9.92 -8.39
N VAL A 111 10.97 -10.91 -9.23
CA VAL A 111 10.13 -12.10 -9.38
C VAL A 111 11.03 -13.32 -9.24
N THR A 112 10.57 -14.34 -8.52
CA THR A 112 11.29 -15.60 -8.34
C THR A 112 10.37 -16.77 -8.64
N LYS A 113 10.79 -17.64 -9.55
CA LYS A 113 10.08 -18.87 -9.86
C LYS A 113 10.27 -19.86 -8.71
N VAL A 114 9.17 -20.29 -8.09
CA VAL A 114 9.20 -21.24 -6.96
C VAL A 114 9.27 -22.68 -7.44
N ALA A 115 8.41 -23.06 -8.38
CA ALA A 115 8.34 -24.43 -8.90
C ALA A 115 7.79 -24.45 -10.34
N GLN A 116 7.93 -25.61 -10.98
CA GLN A 116 7.24 -25.97 -12.22
C GLN A 116 6.82 -27.43 -12.11
N GLY A 117 5.63 -27.76 -12.59
CA GLY A 117 5.11 -29.12 -12.60
C GLY A 117 3.94 -29.27 -13.55
N GLU A 118 3.49 -30.52 -13.69
CA GLU A 118 2.29 -30.90 -14.43
C GLU A 118 1.24 -31.42 -13.43
N LEU A 119 -0.01 -31.00 -13.59
CA LEU A 119 -1.14 -31.49 -12.79
C LEU A 119 -1.86 -32.57 -13.59
N SER A 120 -2.18 -33.71 -12.96
CA SER A 120 -2.99 -34.74 -13.62
C SER A 120 -4.44 -34.29 -13.76
N ALA A 121 -5.13 -34.75 -14.80
CA ALA A 121 -6.49 -34.34 -15.10
C ALA A 121 -7.48 -34.74 -13.98
N GLU A 122 -7.20 -35.83 -13.28
CA GLU A 122 -8.00 -36.36 -12.17
C GLU A 122 -8.04 -35.44 -10.94
N ILE A 123 -7.09 -34.50 -10.80
CA ILE A 123 -7.11 -33.50 -9.71
C ILE A 123 -8.15 -32.40 -9.97
N MET A 124 -8.56 -32.20 -11.23
CA MET A 124 -9.46 -31.12 -11.64
C MET A 124 -10.93 -31.56 -11.72
N SER A 125 -11.22 -32.84 -11.50
CA SER A 125 -12.57 -33.44 -11.51
C SER A 125 -13.15 -33.53 -10.11
#